data_AF-A0A935FIW0-F1
#
_entry.id   AF-A0A935FIW0-F1
#
_cell.length_a   1.000
_cell.length_b   1.000
_cell.length_c   1.000
_cell.angle_alpha   90.00
_cell.angle_beta   90.00
_cell.angle_gamma   90.00
#
_symmetry.space_group_name_H-M   'P 1'
#
loop_
_entity.id
_entity.type
_entity.pdbx_description
1 polymer ?
#
loop_
_entity_poly.entity_id
_entity_poly.type
_entity_poly.pdbx_seq_one_letter_code
_entity_poly.pdbx_strand_id
1 'polypeptide(L)'
;MDSQEPGAVPGAAALPNAAALQNSVTLQNPLHLLAHSMLGWPGPGRLGVVMARAGEGKTACLVQISLSHLLRGQTVLHVSLEHSLDHVQSWYDALFEHVAGDEEERRLEATQAMITHRRMILTFIERRLRPEKLAESLAALRKTTGFAPEVLIIDGYDFDGLTVDEQRAVIDGFTAQAGALGAELWMAVQTHREHTGQHPVRIPPPADAWSERIEVALFLEPHEGDIAVRLLKRHSESSPADTALRLQPRTHRLVTQELKIVGDGLSAQTTASGVTLLSGGAAGTESEFGACAERWGLGELNFTFAGRTPTRTRNLVWLSEQELAQGAVSPVYLQAHMHRSYPDSEQLRRTLQSIWHQVNTAGEVFAVGLIQPDQTVKGGTGWAVELGRLWKKAVHVYDQERRGWYTWQGAGWVAEAPPMIRARRWCGTGTRSLADHGRAAVRELFERSFGPAPRD
;
A
#
# COMPACT_ATOMS: atom_id res chain seq x y z
N MET A 1 -28.08 39.01 52.39
CA MET A 1 -26.73 38.89 51.82
C MET A 1 -26.38 37.42 51.81
N ASP A 2 -25.93 36.96 50.65
CA ASP A 2 -25.40 35.64 50.29
C ASP A 2 -26.31 34.42 50.37
N SER A 3 -26.92 34.15 49.21
CA SER A 3 -27.20 32.81 48.72
C SER A 3 -26.04 32.40 47.81
N GLN A 4 -25.30 31.34 48.14
CA GLN A 4 -24.32 30.71 47.25
C GLN A 4 -24.97 29.55 46.49
N GLU A 5 -25.02 29.65 45.16
CA GLU A 5 -25.20 28.53 44.24
C GLU A 5 -23.85 27.81 44.01
N PRO A 6 -23.81 26.47 43.90
CA PRO A 6 -22.65 25.77 43.37
C PRO A 6 -22.66 25.77 41.83
N GLY A 7 -21.50 26.10 41.27
CA GLY A 7 -21.30 26.40 39.84
C GLY A 7 -21.59 25.26 38.86
N ALA A 8 -22.07 25.68 37.68
CA ALA A 8 -22.27 24.86 36.50
C ALA A 8 -20.95 24.29 35.97
N VAL A 9 -20.96 22.98 35.71
CA VAL A 9 -19.91 22.27 34.96
C VAL A 9 -20.02 22.67 33.48
N PRO A 10 -18.95 23.14 32.81
CA PRO A 10 -19.03 23.53 31.42
C PRO A 10 -19.04 22.30 30.50
N GLY A 11 -20.10 22.21 29.70
CA GLY A 11 -20.12 21.67 28.34
C GLY A 11 -19.49 20.29 28.11
N ALA A 12 -20.30 19.24 28.21
CA ALA A 12 -20.05 18.03 27.45
C ALA A 12 -20.06 18.41 25.95
N ALA A 13 -18.87 18.50 25.36
CA ALA A 13 -18.74 18.61 23.91
C ALA A 13 -19.44 17.41 23.29
N ALA A 14 -20.50 17.66 22.52
CA ALA A 14 -21.20 16.63 21.78
C ALA A 14 -20.18 15.86 20.93
N LEU A 15 -20.14 14.53 21.11
CA LEU A 15 -19.33 13.64 20.29
C LEU A 15 -19.62 13.92 18.81
N PRO A 16 -18.59 14.09 17.96
CA PRO A 16 -18.82 14.33 16.54
C PRO A 16 -19.59 13.15 15.93
N ASN A 17 -20.65 13.49 15.22
CA ASN A 17 -21.58 12.57 14.57
C ASN A 17 -20.81 11.59 13.65
N ALA A 18 -21.15 10.30 13.65
CA ALA A 18 -20.45 9.27 12.87
C ALA A 18 -20.34 9.60 11.36
N ALA A 19 -21.26 10.41 10.84
CA ALA A 19 -21.26 10.93 9.48
C ALA A 19 -20.13 11.97 9.20
N ALA A 20 -19.68 12.72 10.22
CA ALA A 20 -18.58 13.68 10.08
C ALA A 20 -17.21 12.97 10.05
N LEU A 21 -17.08 11.82 10.72
CA LEU A 21 -15.88 10.99 10.74
C LEU A 21 -15.65 10.27 9.40
N GLN A 22 -16.72 9.82 8.73
CA GLN A 22 -16.65 9.26 7.37
C GLN A 22 -16.06 10.26 6.36
N ASN A 23 -16.35 11.56 6.46
CA ASN A 23 -15.91 12.55 5.46
C ASN A 23 -14.42 12.91 5.51
N SER A 24 -13.74 12.79 6.66
CA SER A 24 -12.32 13.17 6.77
C SER A 24 -11.36 12.11 6.22
N VAL A 25 -11.70 10.82 6.37
CA VAL A 25 -10.95 9.68 5.79
C VAL A 25 -11.20 9.55 4.28
N THR A 26 -12.34 10.06 3.78
CA THR A 26 -12.84 9.77 2.44
C THR A 26 -12.24 10.65 1.33
N LEU A 27 -11.76 11.87 1.60
CA LEU A 27 -11.29 12.78 0.54
C LEU A 27 -9.85 12.54 0.06
N GLN A 28 -9.03 11.83 0.82
CA GLN A 28 -7.65 11.47 0.44
C GLN A 28 -7.44 9.96 0.22
N ASN A 29 -8.48 9.14 0.42
CA ASN A 29 -8.39 7.70 0.25
C ASN A 29 -8.48 7.31 -1.24
N PRO A 30 -7.48 6.61 -1.81
CA PRO A 30 -7.51 6.15 -3.20
C PRO A 30 -8.77 5.32 -3.53
N LEU A 31 -9.37 4.67 -2.54
CA LEU A 31 -10.63 3.94 -2.67
C LEU A 31 -11.85 4.82 -2.97
N HIS A 32 -11.83 6.08 -2.55
CA HIS A 32 -12.86 7.06 -2.91
C HIS A 32 -12.66 7.58 -4.33
N LEU A 33 -11.41 7.80 -4.73
CA LEU A 33 -11.07 8.23 -6.08
C LEU A 33 -11.34 7.15 -7.13
N LEU A 34 -11.29 5.87 -6.72
CA LEU A 34 -11.72 4.76 -7.56
C LEU A 34 -13.20 4.88 -7.91
N ALA A 35 -14.07 5.05 -6.91
CA ALA A 35 -15.50 5.27 -7.11
C ALA A 35 -15.80 6.54 -7.92
N HIS A 36 -15.05 7.63 -7.66
CA HIS A 36 -15.20 8.88 -8.39
C HIS A 36 -14.82 8.74 -9.88
N SER A 37 -13.72 8.02 -10.17
CA SER A 37 -13.27 7.75 -11.54
C SER A 37 -14.30 6.92 -12.31
N MET A 38 -15.02 6.04 -11.63
CA MET A 38 -16.11 5.22 -12.19
C MET A 38 -17.44 5.98 -12.34
N LEU A 39 -17.57 7.22 -11.86
CA LEU A 39 -18.85 7.95 -11.75
C LEU A 39 -19.91 7.21 -10.90
N GLY A 40 -19.45 6.40 -9.96
CA GLY A 40 -20.31 5.52 -9.17
C GLY A 40 -19.90 4.06 -9.27
N TRP A 41 -20.38 3.26 -8.33
CA TRP A 41 -20.21 1.81 -8.37
C TRP A 41 -21.19 1.18 -9.38
N PRO A 42 -20.93 -0.05 -9.88
CA PRO A 42 -21.83 -0.74 -10.80
C PRO A 42 -23.31 -0.72 -10.37
N GLY A 43 -23.56 -0.92 -9.08
CA GLY A 43 -24.89 -0.95 -8.47
C GLY A 43 -25.51 -2.34 -8.34
N PRO A 44 -26.69 -2.45 -7.71
CA PRO A 44 -27.38 -3.71 -7.46
C PRO A 44 -27.65 -4.51 -8.74
N GLY A 45 -27.26 -5.79 -8.74
CA GLY A 45 -27.42 -6.71 -9.87
C GLY A 45 -26.55 -6.37 -11.09
N ARG A 46 -25.58 -5.45 -10.94
CA ARG A 46 -24.66 -5.05 -12.01
C ARG A 46 -23.27 -5.58 -11.73
N LEU A 47 -22.51 -5.77 -12.81
CA LEU A 47 -21.20 -6.43 -12.79
C LEU A 47 -20.07 -5.43 -13.01
N GLY A 48 -19.14 -5.38 -12.06
CA GLY A 48 -17.80 -4.83 -12.23
C GLY A 48 -16.78 -5.95 -12.47
N VAL A 49 -15.79 -5.72 -13.32
CA VAL A 49 -14.69 -6.68 -13.54
C VAL A 49 -13.33 -6.04 -13.30
N VAL A 50 -12.43 -6.83 -12.71
CA VAL A 50 -11.00 -6.52 -12.60
C VAL A 50 -10.22 -7.50 -13.46
N MET A 51 -9.62 -7.00 -14.53
CA MET A 51 -8.90 -7.80 -15.52
C MET A 51 -7.40 -7.58 -15.39
N ALA A 52 -6.64 -8.66 -15.41
CA ALA A 52 -5.18 -8.60 -15.45
C ALA A 52 -4.59 -9.97 -15.79
N ARG A 53 -3.30 -10.01 -16.13
CA ARG A 53 -2.57 -11.28 -16.26
C ARG A 53 -2.34 -11.91 -14.88
N ALA A 54 -1.84 -13.14 -14.87
CA ALA A 54 -1.51 -13.84 -13.63
C ALA A 54 -0.47 -13.04 -12.82
N GLY A 55 -0.69 -12.90 -11.50
CA GLY A 55 0.23 -12.21 -10.59
C GLY A 55 0.19 -10.67 -10.59
N GLU A 56 -0.65 -10.03 -11.41
CA GLU A 56 -0.71 -8.56 -11.53
C GLU A 56 -1.63 -7.88 -10.49
N GLY A 57 -2.02 -8.58 -9.42
CA GLY A 57 -2.69 -7.97 -8.26
C GLY A 57 -4.22 -7.87 -8.30
N LYS A 58 -4.91 -8.72 -9.09
CA LYS A 58 -6.39 -8.76 -9.17
C LYS A 58 -7.05 -8.89 -7.81
N THR A 59 -6.65 -9.88 -7.02
CA THR A 59 -7.13 -10.13 -5.65
C THR A 59 -6.97 -8.90 -4.77
N ALA A 60 -5.80 -8.27 -4.77
CA ALA A 60 -5.56 -7.09 -3.95
C ALA A 60 -6.42 -5.89 -4.38
N CYS A 61 -6.68 -5.72 -5.68
CA CYS A 61 -7.62 -4.71 -6.17
C CYS A 61 -9.05 -4.99 -5.71
N LEU A 62 -9.50 -6.25 -5.76
CA LEU A 62 -10.83 -6.67 -5.27
C LEU A 62 -10.98 -6.53 -3.75
N VAL A 63 -9.93 -6.85 -2.98
CA VAL A 63 -9.91 -6.63 -1.52
C VAL A 63 -10.00 -5.13 -1.22
N GLN A 64 -9.34 -4.28 -1.99
CA GLN A 64 -9.47 -2.83 -1.86
C GLN A 64 -10.88 -2.32 -2.18
N ILE A 65 -11.51 -2.82 -3.26
CA ILE A 65 -12.92 -2.54 -3.54
C ILE A 65 -13.79 -2.98 -2.36
N SER A 66 -13.56 -4.19 -1.83
CA SER A 66 -14.28 -4.71 -0.66
C SER A 66 -14.13 -3.82 0.57
N LEU A 67 -12.91 -3.41 0.91
CA LEU A 67 -12.63 -2.50 2.02
C LEU A 67 -13.35 -1.16 1.83
N SER A 68 -13.40 -0.65 0.60
CA SER A 68 -14.16 0.56 0.26
C SER A 68 -15.64 0.42 0.66
N HIS A 69 -16.29 -0.70 0.33
CA HIS A 69 -17.69 -0.96 0.71
C HIS A 69 -17.86 -1.20 2.21
N LEU A 70 -16.98 -1.98 2.83
CA LEU A 70 -17.02 -2.26 4.27
C LEU A 70 -16.90 -0.99 5.11
N LEU A 71 -16.04 -0.05 4.71
CA LEU A 71 -15.87 1.25 5.37
C LEU A 71 -17.08 2.18 5.19
N ARG A 72 -17.87 1.99 4.12
CA ARG A 72 -19.19 2.64 3.94
C ARG A 72 -20.30 1.95 4.74
N GLY A 73 -19.97 0.89 5.46
CA GLY A 73 -20.87 0.15 6.33
C GLY A 73 -21.68 -0.93 5.63
N GLN A 74 -21.33 -1.28 4.40
CA GLN A 74 -22.00 -2.32 3.62
C GLN A 74 -21.47 -3.71 3.98
N THR A 75 -22.28 -4.75 3.76
CA THR A 75 -21.86 -6.14 3.93
C THR A 75 -21.24 -6.72 2.66
N VAL A 76 -20.12 -7.43 2.82
CA VAL A 76 -19.37 -8.02 1.70
C VAL A 76 -19.24 -9.53 1.87
N LEU A 77 -19.60 -10.28 0.83
CA LEU A 77 -19.24 -11.69 0.69
C LEU A 77 -18.10 -11.84 -0.31
N HIS A 78 -16.95 -12.31 0.16
CA HIS A 78 -15.82 -12.62 -0.69
C HIS A 78 -15.76 -14.12 -0.96
N VAL A 79 -15.98 -14.53 -2.21
CA VAL A 79 -15.85 -15.90 -2.68
C VAL A 79 -14.50 -16.08 -3.35
N SER A 80 -13.59 -16.83 -2.72
CA SER A 80 -12.27 -17.17 -3.27
C SER A 80 -12.27 -18.59 -3.84
N LEU A 81 -11.87 -18.72 -5.09
CA LEU A 81 -11.79 -19.99 -5.82
C LEU A 81 -10.35 -20.45 -6.05
N GLU A 82 -9.37 -19.58 -5.80
CA GLU A 82 -7.95 -19.85 -6.05
C GLU A 82 -7.12 -19.87 -4.76
N HIS A 83 -7.54 -19.11 -3.74
CA HIS A 83 -6.76 -18.90 -2.53
C HIS A 83 -7.45 -19.45 -1.28
N SER A 84 -6.65 -19.87 -0.29
CA SER A 84 -7.13 -20.30 1.02
C SER A 84 -7.73 -19.12 1.81
N LEU A 85 -8.51 -19.46 2.85
CA LEU A 85 -9.11 -18.46 3.73
C LEU A 85 -8.05 -17.57 4.36
N ASP A 86 -6.99 -18.17 4.91
CA ASP A 86 -5.89 -17.47 5.57
C ASP A 86 -5.18 -16.50 4.62
N HIS A 87 -5.01 -16.89 3.34
CA HIS A 87 -4.40 -16.03 2.34
C HIS A 87 -5.25 -14.79 2.07
N VAL A 88 -6.55 -14.97 1.85
CA VAL A 88 -7.48 -13.85 1.62
C VAL A 88 -7.58 -12.97 2.88
N GLN A 89 -7.63 -13.55 4.07
CA GLN A 89 -7.63 -12.80 5.32
C GLN A 89 -6.37 -11.94 5.46
N SER A 90 -5.19 -12.51 5.19
CA SER A 90 -3.92 -11.77 5.23
C SER A 90 -3.89 -10.56 4.29
N TRP A 91 -4.57 -10.64 3.13
CA TRP A 91 -4.73 -9.48 2.25
C TRP A 91 -5.58 -8.38 2.87
N TYR A 92 -6.70 -8.73 3.50
CA TYR A 92 -7.53 -7.74 4.18
C TYR A 92 -6.80 -7.10 5.35
N ASP A 93 -6.10 -7.87 6.16
CA ASP A 93 -5.37 -7.35 7.31
C ASP A 93 -4.25 -6.42 6.85
N ALA A 94 -3.42 -6.88 5.91
CA ALA A 94 -2.35 -6.08 5.33
C ALA A 94 -2.88 -4.78 4.70
N LEU A 95 -3.96 -4.83 3.92
CA LEU A 95 -4.49 -3.61 3.28
C LEU A 95 -5.25 -2.71 4.26
N PHE A 96 -5.90 -3.25 5.28
CA PHE A 96 -6.60 -2.49 6.31
C PHE A 96 -5.64 -1.67 7.18
N GLU A 97 -4.54 -2.27 7.63
CA GLU A 97 -3.49 -1.57 8.40
C GLU A 97 -2.99 -0.30 7.69
N HIS A 98 -3.02 -0.29 6.35
CA HIS A 98 -2.59 0.88 5.56
C HIS A 98 -3.69 1.93 5.39
N VAL A 99 -4.97 1.54 5.41
CA VAL A 99 -6.12 2.47 5.35
C VAL A 99 -6.36 3.13 6.71
N ALA A 100 -6.05 2.40 7.78
CA ALA A 100 -6.12 2.80 9.18
C ALA A 100 -5.28 4.04 9.54
N GLY A 101 -4.13 4.27 8.89
CA GLY A 101 -3.28 5.44 9.13
C GLY A 101 -2.91 5.65 10.61
N ASP A 102 -2.71 6.90 11.03
CA ASP A 102 -2.45 7.30 12.44
C ASP A 102 -3.76 7.46 13.26
N GLU A 103 -4.79 6.63 13.01
CA GLU A 103 -6.01 6.68 13.82
C GLU A 103 -5.78 6.16 15.25
N GLU A 104 -6.56 6.68 16.21
CA GLU A 104 -6.51 6.26 17.61
C GLU A 104 -6.79 4.75 17.73
N GLU A 105 -5.99 4.02 18.51
CA GLU A 105 -6.02 2.55 18.64
C GLU A 105 -7.43 1.98 18.91
N ARG A 106 -8.21 2.61 19.78
CA ARG A 106 -9.61 2.20 20.06
C ARG A 106 -10.53 2.31 18.83
N ARG A 107 -10.26 3.25 17.93
CA ARG A 107 -11.01 3.41 16.67
C ARG A 107 -10.59 2.36 15.65
N LEU A 108 -9.31 1.99 15.63
CA LEU A 108 -8.79 0.92 14.80
C LEU A 108 -9.41 -0.42 15.17
N GLU A 109 -9.42 -0.76 16.46
CA GLU A 109 -10.07 -1.97 16.97
C GLU A 109 -11.56 -2.01 16.63
N ALA A 110 -12.28 -0.90 16.85
CA ALA A 110 -13.69 -0.81 16.51
C ALA A 110 -13.95 -0.95 15.01
N THR A 111 -13.11 -0.35 14.16
CA THR A 111 -13.22 -0.42 12.70
C THR A 111 -12.87 -1.81 12.18
N GLN A 112 -11.85 -2.46 12.75
CA GLN A 112 -11.47 -3.83 12.39
C GLN A 112 -12.54 -4.84 12.82
N ALA A 113 -13.12 -4.67 14.01
CA ALA A 113 -14.26 -5.47 14.45
C ALA A 113 -15.47 -5.27 13.53
N MET A 114 -15.80 -4.02 13.16
CA MET A 114 -16.86 -3.70 12.20
C MET A 114 -16.62 -4.39 10.84
N ILE A 115 -15.41 -4.31 10.30
CA ILE A 115 -15.02 -4.97 9.05
C ILE A 115 -15.20 -6.48 9.16
N THR A 116 -14.73 -7.07 10.25
CA THR A 116 -14.82 -8.52 10.49
C THR A 116 -16.27 -8.99 10.58
N HIS A 117 -17.15 -8.23 11.22
CA HIS A 117 -18.57 -8.57 11.35
C HIS A 117 -19.38 -8.36 10.08
N ARG A 118 -18.98 -7.44 9.19
CA ARG A 118 -19.66 -7.16 7.91
C ARG A 118 -19.09 -7.95 6.73
N ARG A 119 -18.01 -8.70 6.93
CA ARG A 119 -17.35 -9.48 5.89
C ARG A 119 -17.47 -10.97 6.17
N MET A 120 -17.93 -11.72 5.16
CA MET A 120 -17.77 -13.18 5.12
C MET A 120 -16.84 -13.57 3.99
N ILE A 121 -16.01 -14.59 4.21
CA ILE A 121 -15.15 -15.18 3.18
C ILE A 121 -15.56 -16.64 3.01
N LEU A 122 -15.92 -17.02 1.79
CA LEU A 122 -16.14 -18.41 1.40
C LEU A 122 -15.00 -18.85 0.49
N THR A 123 -14.51 -20.06 0.71
CA THR A 123 -13.53 -20.68 -0.16
C THR A 123 -14.13 -21.93 -0.79
N PHE A 124 -13.90 -22.10 -2.09
CA PHE A 124 -14.26 -23.33 -2.80
C PHE A 124 -12.99 -23.95 -3.37
N ILE A 125 -12.94 -25.28 -3.36
CA ILE A 125 -11.81 -26.03 -3.92
C ILE A 125 -11.82 -25.98 -5.45
N GLU A 126 -13.01 -25.89 -6.05
CA GLU A 126 -13.19 -25.89 -7.51
C GLU A 126 -13.14 -24.47 -8.08
N ARG A 127 -12.26 -24.25 -9.07
CA ARG A 127 -12.13 -22.94 -9.76
C ARG A 127 -13.29 -22.60 -10.68
N ARG A 128 -14.16 -23.57 -10.97
CA ARG A 128 -15.37 -23.43 -11.82
C ARG A 128 -16.62 -23.58 -10.96
N LEU A 129 -16.86 -22.58 -10.13
CA LEU A 129 -18.05 -22.56 -9.30
C LEU A 129 -19.32 -22.46 -10.18
N ARG A 130 -20.23 -23.41 -10.04
CA ARG A 130 -21.53 -23.31 -10.70
C ARG A 130 -22.41 -22.27 -9.99
N PRO A 131 -23.16 -21.42 -10.72
CA PRO A 131 -24.08 -20.47 -10.11
C PRO A 131 -25.01 -21.15 -9.09
N GLU A 132 -25.61 -22.29 -9.43
CA GLU A 132 -26.55 -23.00 -8.54
C GLU A 132 -25.92 -23.31 -7.19
N LYS A 133 -24.62 -23.65 -7.18
CA LYS A 133 -23.89 -23.94 -5.96
C LYS A 133 -23.68 -22.70 -5.10
N LEU A 134 -23.40 -21.56 -5.73
CA LEU A 134 -23.32 -20.28 -5.03
C LEU A 134 -24.67 -19.89 -4.41
N ALA A 135 -25.77 -20.08 -5.13
CA ALA A 135 -27.13 -19.84 -4.59
C ALA A 135 -27.44 -20.73 -3.38
N GLU A 136 -27.10 -22.02 -3.43
CA GLU A 136 -27.24 -22.92 -2.28
C GLU A 136 -26.46 -22.41 -1.06
N SER A 137 -25.20 -22.03 -1.26
CA SER A 137 -24.34 -21.50 -0.19
C SER A 137 -24.88 -20.19 0.38
N LEU A 138 -25.35 -19.27 -0.47
CA LEU A 138 -25.99 -18.01 -0.07
C LEU A 138 -27.26 -18.24 0.75
N ALA A 139 -28.12 -19.16 0.30
CA ALA A 139 -29.34 -19.53 1.01
C ALA A 139 -29.04 -20.14 2.38
N ALA A 140 -28.03 -21.01 2.46
CA ALA A 140 -27.57 -21.60 3.72
C ALA A 140 -27.00 -20.55 4.67
N LEU A 141 -26.15 -19.64 4.18
CA LEU A 141 -25.60 -18.54 4.98
C LEU A 141 -26.69 -17.65 5.57
N ARG A 142 -27.63 -17.21 4.72
CA ARG A 142 -28.76 -16.37 5.15
C ARG A 142 -29.62 -17.07 6.19
N LYS A 143 -29.89 -18.37 6.01
CA LYS A 143 -30.70 -19.16 6.95
C LYS A 143 -30.02 -19.33 8.31
N THR A 144 -28.71 -19.60 8.33
CA THR A 144 -27.97 -19.92 9.56
C THR A 144 -27.55 -18.69 10.34
N THR A 145 -27.19 -17.61 9.65
CA THR A 145 -26.54 -16.44 10.27
C THR A 145 -27.33 -15.14 10.12
N GLY A 146 -28.35 -15.12 9.25
CA GLY A 146 -29.03 -13.89 8.85
C GLY A 146 -28.20 -12.98 7.93
N PHE A 147 -26.98 -13.37 7.57
CA PHE A 147 -26.10 -12.58 6.71
C PHE A 147 -26.68 -12.46 5.28
N ALA A 148 -26.76 -11.24 4.79
CA ALA A 148 -27.14 -10.90 3.42
C ALA A 148 -26.09 -9.92 2.86
N PRO A 149 -25.34 -10.28 1.81
CA PRO A 149 -24.34 -9.39 1.25
C PRO A 149 -24.99 -8.31 0.38
N GLU A 150 -24.50 -7.08 0.51
CA GLU A 150 -24.75 -5.98 -0.42
C GLU A 150 -23.73 -5.96 -1.57
N VAL A 151 -22.59 -6.61 -1.37
CA VAL A 151 -21.54 -6.77 -2.39
C VAL A 151 -21.05 -8.21 -2.41
N LEU A 152 -21.02 -8.78 -3.61
CA LEU A 152 -20.53 -10.12 -3.89
C LEU A 152 -19.23 -10.02 -4.69
N ILE A 153 -18.15 -10.59 -4.18
CA ILE A 153 -16.87 -10.69 -4.86
C ILE A 153 -16.64 -12.14 -5.26
N ILE A 154 -16.29 -12.40 -6.52
CA ILE A 154 -15.84 -13.71 -6.99
C ILE A 154 -14.41 -13.58 -7.51
N ASP A 155 -13.46 -14.19 -6.79
CA ASP A 155 -12.04 -14.15 -7.10
C ASP A 155 -11.52 -15.51 -7.57
N GLY A 156 -10.75 -15.51 -8.66
CA GLY A 156 -10.08 -16.71 -9.19
C GLY A 156 -10.93 -17.65 -10.05
N TYR A 157 -12.03 -17.18 -10.64
CA TYR A 157 -12.84 -17.99 -11.57
C TYR A 157 -12.06 -18.35 -12.83
N ASP A 158 -12.06 -19.63 -13.20
CA ASP A 158 -11.35 -20.14 -14.38
C ASP A 158 -12.28 -20.24 -15.61
N PHE A 159 -12.04 -19.37 -16.59
CA PHE A 159 -12.77 -19.34 -17.86
C PHE A 159 -12.10 -20.16 -18.98
N ASP A 160 -10.89 -20.69 -18.78
CA ASP A 160 -10.12 -21.32 -19.85
C ASP A 160 -10.87 -22.54 -20.40
N GLY A 161 -10.91 -22.74 -21.73
CA GLY A 161 -11.60 -23.89 -22.32
C GLY A 161 -13.13 -23.92 -22.21
N LEU A 162 -13.78 -22.90 -21.65
CA LEU A 162 -15.24 -22.72 -21.79
C LEU A 162 -15.56 -22.12 -23.16
N THR A 163 -16.63 -22.60 -23.77
CA THR A 163 -17.25 -21.98 -24.95
C THR A 163 -17.85 -20.61 -24.58
N VAL A 164 -18.03 -19.72 -25.57
CA VAL A 164 -18.63 -18.40 -25.34
C VAL A 164 -20.02 -18.50 -24.70
N ASP A 165 -20.82 -19.49 -25.10
CA ASP A 165 -22.15 -19.70 -24.53
C ASP A 165 -22.11 -20.16 -23.07
N GLU A 166 -21.16 -21.04 -22.71
CA GLU A 166 -20.95 -21.45 -21.32
C GLU A 166 -20.48 -20.28 -20.45
N GLN A 167 -19.55 -19.45 -20.95
CA GLN A 167 -19.12 -18.25 -20.24
C GLN A 167 -20.28 -17.30 -20.00
N ARG A 168 -21.10 -17.03 -21.03
CA ARG A 168 -22.31 -16.20 -20.93
C ARG A 168 -23.31 -16.78 -19.92
N ALA A 169 -23.56 -18.07 -19.95
CA ALA A 169 -24.48 -18.74 -19.02
C ALA A 169 -24.03 -18.60 -17.56
N VAL A 170 -22.73 -18.75 -17.29
CA VAL A 170 -22.16 -18.57 -15.94
C VAL A 170 -22.32 -17.13 -15.46
N ILE A 171 -21.95 -16.16 -16.29
CA ILE A 171 -22.05 -14.73 -15.96
C ILE A 171 -23.51 -14.32 -15.73
N ASP A 172 -24.43 -14.82 -16.55
CA ASP A 172 -25.87 -14.58 -16.39
C ASP A 172 -26.39 -15.17 -15.08
N GLY A 173 -25.96 -16.38 -14.72
CA GLY A 173 -26.30 -17.01 -13.45
C GLY A 173 -25.82 -16.20 -12.24
N PHE A 174 -24.57 -15.76 -12.23
CA PHE A 174 -24.05 -14.94 -11.13
C PHE A 174 -24.71 -13.55 -11.05
N THR A 175 -24.95 -12.91 -12.20
CA THR A 175 -25.61 -11.60 -12.24
C THR A 175 -27.06 -11.69 -11.77
N ALA A 176 -27.78 -12.75 -12.15
CA ALA A 176 -29.14 -13.00 -11.68
C ALA A 176 -29.20 -13.20 -10.16
N GLN A 177 -28.20 -13.89 -9.59
CA GLN A 177 -28.10 -14.08 -8.14
C GLN A 177 -27.81 -12.79 -7.38
N ALA A 178 -26.86 -12.00 -7.88
CA ALA A 178 -26.58 -10.68 -7.34
C ALA A 178 -27.83 -9.79 -7.40
N GLY A 179 -28.55 -9.80 -8.53
CA GLY A 179 -29.82 -9.09 -8.70
C GLY A 179 -30.91 -9.53 -7.72
N ALA A 180 -31.08 -10.84 -7.50
CA ALA A 180 -32.05 -11.37 -6.55
C ALA A 180 -31.75 -10.98 -5.09
N LEU A 181 -30.49 -10.72 -4.77
CA LEU A 181 -30.05 -10.23 -3.46
C LEU A 181 -30.11 -8.69 -3.34
N GLY A 182 -30.25 -7.98 -4.46
CA GLY A 182 -29.99 -6.54 -4.51
C GLY A 182 -28.51 -6.20 -4.27
N ALA A 183 -27.62 -7.16 -4.50
CA ALA A 183 -26.19 -7.03 -4.28
C ALA A 183 -25.47 -6.58 -5.56
N GLU A 184 -24.40 -5.80 -5.42
CA GLU A 184 -23.44 -5.53 -6.48
C GLU A 184 -22.52 -6.75 -6.70
N LEU A 185 -22.08 -7.01 -7.94
CA LEU A 185 -21.18 -8.11 -8.27
C LEU A 185 -19.83 -7.59 -8.79
N TRP A 186 -18.73 -8.12 -8.24
CA TRP A 186 -17.38 -7.95 -8.77
C TRP A 186 -16.71 -9.28 -9.05
N MET A 187 -15.99 -9.36 -10.18
CA MET A 187 -15.25 -10.55 -10.56
C MET A 187 -13.80 -10.26 -10.97
N ALA A 188 -12.87 -11.11 -10.55
CA ALA A 188 -11.54 -11.16 -11.15
C ALA A 188 -11.58 -11.96 -12.45
N VAL A 189 -11.00 -11.42 -13.51
CA VAL A 189 -10.88 -12.10 -14.80
C VAL A 189 -9.41 -12.14 -15.20
N GLN A 190 -8.89 -13.35 -15.42
CA GLN A 190 -7.54 -13.53 -15.94
C GLN A 190 -7.52 -13.31 -17.46
N THR A 191 -6.58 -12.51 -17.91
CA THR A 191 -6.33 -12.27 -19.34
C THR A 191 -4.98 -12.85 -19.75
N HIS A 192 -4.84 -13.20 -21.03
CA HIS A 192 -3.63 -13.83 -21.57
C HIS A 192 -2.86 -12.88 -22.48
N ARG A 193 -1.53 -12.92 -22.40
CA ARG A 193 -0.64 -11.99 -23.13
C ARG A 193 -0.85 -12.05 -24.65
N GLU A 194 -1.14 -13.24 -25.17
CA GLU A 194 -1.31 -13.51 -26.60
C GLU A 194 -2.49 -12.75 -27.22
N HIS A 195 -3.57 -12.53 -26.45
CA HIS A 195 -4.81 -11.95 -26.94
C HIS A 195 -5.04 -10.50 -26.48
N THR A 196 -4.37 -10.07 -25.41
CA THR A 196 -4.61 -8.77 -24.76
C THR A 196 -3.70 -7.66 -25.29
N GLY A 197 -2.54 -8.02 -25.85
CA GLY A 197 -1.50 -7.05 -26.20
C GLY A 197 -0.83 -6.41 -24.97
N GLN A 198 -0.04 -5.37 -25.18
CA GLN A 198 0.65 -4.64 -24.10
C GLN A 198 -0.23 -3.58 -23.44
N HIS A 199 -1.12 -2.95 -24.20
CA HIS A 199 -1.95 -1.83 -23.77
C HIS A 199 -3.36 -1.96 -24.37
N PRO A 200 -4.28 -2.73 -23.75
CA PRO A 200 -5.62 -2.91 -24.29
C PRO A 200 -6.39 -1.58 -24.25
N VAL A 201 -7.07 -1.25 -25.34
CA VAL A 201 -7.94 -0.06 -25.47
C VAL A 201 -9.43 -0.42 -25.39
N ARG A 202 -9.73 -1.72 -25.33
CA ARG A 202 -11.07 -2.31 -25.21
C ARG A 202 -10.99 -3.49 -24.25
N ILE A 203 -12.13 -3.91 -23.72
CA ILE A 203 -12.24 -5.11 -22.89
C ILE A 203 -11.63 -6.30 -23.65
N PRO A 204 -10.59 -6.97 -23.11
CA PRO A 204 -9.94 -8.09 -23.75
C PRO A 204 -10.65 -9.44 -23.47
N PRO A 205 -10.33 -10.49 -24.24
CA PRO A 205 -10.75 -11.85 -23.93
C PRO A 205 -10.28 -12.32 -22.54
N PRO A 206 -11.09 -13.13 -21.83
CA PRO A 206 -12.39 -13.68 -22.25
C PRO A 206 -13.60 -12.75 -22.03
N ALA A 207 -13.40 -11.56 -21.44
CA ALA A 207 -14.50 -10.70 -21.01
C ALA A 207 -15.19 -9.92 -22.15
N ASP A 208 -14.54 -9.80 -23.31
CA ASP A 208 -15.10 -9.19 -24.50
C ASP A 208 -16.39 -9.89 -24.97
N ALA A 209 -16.42 -11.21 -24.83
CA ALA A 209 -17.51 -12.10 -25.23
C ALA A 209 -18.83 -11.85 -24.48
N TRP A 210 -18.82 -11.16 -23.35
CA TRP A 210 -20.00 -10.82 -22.54
C TRP A 210 -19.94 -9.36 -22.03
N SER A 211 -19.26 -8.51 -22.80
CA SER A 211 -19.02 -7.10 -22.49
C SER A 211 -20.30 -6.26 -22.30
N GLU A 212 -21.44 -6.71 -22.82
CA GLU A 212 -22.74 -6.07 -22.61
C GLU A 212 -23.26 -6.19 -21.16
N ARG A 213 -22.79 -7.19 -20.41
CA ARG A 213 -23.16 -7.38 -18.99
C ARG A 213 -22.24 -6.63 -18.03
N ILE A 214 -21.10 -6.17 -18.51
CA ILE A 214 -20.11 -5.44 -17.70
C ILE A 214 -20.52 -3.97 -17.62
N GLU A 215 -20.77 -3.49 -16.41
CA GLU A 215 -21.03 -2.06 -16.17
C GLU A 215 -19.71 -1.29 -16.01
N VAL A 216 -18.75 -1.84 -15.27
CA VAL A 216 -17.43 -1.23 -15.06
C VAL A 216 -16.35 -2.26 -15.37
N ALA A 217 -15.36 -1.87 -16.17
CA ALA A 217 -14.24 -2.73 -16.52
C ALA A 217 -12.91 -2.07 -16.14
N LEU A 218 -12.23 -2.61 -15.14
CA LEU A 218 -10.88 -2.23 -14.76
C LEU A 218 -9.85 -3.16 -15.41
N PHE A 219 -8.74 -2.60 -15.87
CA PHE A 219 -7.58 -3.35 -16.33
C PHE A 219 -6.34 -2.93 -15.55
N LEU A 220 -5.65 -3.90 -14.97
CA LEU A 220 -4.39 -3.68 -14.27
C LEU A 220 -3.24 -3.85 -15.26
N GLU A 221 -2.55 -2.77 -15.57
CA GLU A 221 -1.48 -2.73 -16.57
C GLU A 221 -0.12 -2.47 -15.89
N PRO A 222 0.82 -3.42 -15.89
CA PRO A 222 2.15 -3.18 -15.35
C PRO A 222 2.88 -2.08 -16.12
N HIS A 223 3.44 -1.09 -15.42
CA HIS A 223 4.19 0.04 -15.99
C HIS A 223 5.39 0.36 -15.10
N GLU A 224 6.62 0.38 -15.65
CA GLU A 224 7.91 0.65 -14.97
C GLU A 224 7.86 0.95 -13.45
N GLY A 225 7.70 -0.10 -12.63
CA GLY A 225 7.74 -0.01 -11.16
C GLY A 225 6.38 0.14 -10.45
N ASP A 226 5.29 0.35 -11.18
CA ASP A 226 3.90 0.32 -10.71
C ASP A 226 2.95 -0.48 -11.61
N ILE A 227 1.68 -0.56 -11.23
CA ILE A 227 0.61 -1.17 -12.01
C ILE A 227 -0.47 -0.11 -12.21
N ALA A 228 -0.68 0.37 -13.43
CA ALA A 228 -1.75 1.31 -13.74
C ALA A 228 -3.12 0.64 -13.57
N VAL A 229 -4.07 1.34 -12.94
CA VAL A 229 -5.47 0.93 -12.93
C VAL A 229 -6.20 1.71 -14.01
N ARG A 230 -6.53 1.06 -15.11
CA ARG A 230 -7.17 1.70 -16.26
C ARG A 230 -8.64 1.34 -16.31
N LEU A 231 -9.50 2.30 -16.66
CA LEU A 231 -10.88 1.97 -17.00
C LEU A 231 -10.97 1.68 -18.49
N LEU A 232 -11.38 0.47 -18.84
CA LEU A 232 -11.69 0.09 -20.22
C LEU A 232 -13.17 0.28 -20.56
N LYS A 233 -14.04 0.36 -19.54
CA LYS A 233 -15.46 0.67 -19.69
C LYS A 233 -15.99 1.29 -18.40
N ARG A 234 -16.86 2.29 -18.56
CA ARG A 234 -17.59 2.97 -17.49
C ARG A 234 -19.05 3.14 -17.90
N HIS A 235 -19.95 2.35 -17.34
CA HIS A 235 -21.37 2.37 -17.67
C HIS A 235 -21.60 2.28 -19.20
N SER A 236 -22.22 3.30 -19.80
CA SER A 236 -22.42 3.42 -21.24
C SER A 236 -21.18 3.88 -22.03
N GLU A 237 -20.13 4.34 -21.35
CA GLU A 237 -18.90 4.83 -21.97
C GLU A 237 -17.89 3.69 -22.19
N SER A 238 -17.58 3.41 -23.46
CA SER A 238 -16.73 2.28 -23.85
C SER A 238 -15.23 2.60 -23.94
N SER A 239 -14.83 3.85 -23.70
CA SER A 239 -13.43 4.28 -23.68
C SER A 239 -13.28 5.53 -22.80
N PRO A 240 -13.44 5.40 -21.48
CA PRO A 240 -13.25 6.50 -20.55
C PRO A 240 -11.77 6.89 -20.45
N ALA A 241 -11.52 8.11 -19.95
CA ALA A 241 -10.16 8.53 -19.61
C ALA A 241 -9.54 7.60 -18.56
N ASP A 242 -8.23 7.34 -18.69
CA ASP A 242 -7.49 6.53 -17.72
C ASP A 242 -7.59 7.12 -16.31
N THR A 243 -7.60 6.26 -15.30
CA THR A 243 -7.63 6.73 -13.93
C THR A 243 -6.27 7.28 -13.51
N ALA A 244 -6.29 8.18 -12.54
CA ALA A 244 -5.08 8.60 -11.86
C ALA A 244 -4.57 7.54 -10.86
N LEU A 245 -5.14 6.34 -10.79
CA LEU A 245 -4.80 5.33 -9.79
C LEU A 245 -3.71 4.37 -10.28
N ARG A 246 -2.75 4.13 -9.40
CA ARG A 246 -1.70 3.11 -9.55
C ARG A 246 -1.77 2.14 -8.40
N LEU A 247 -1.57 0.86 -8.66
CA LEU A 247 -1.40 -0.20 -7.69
C LEU A 247 0.10 -0.45 -7.49
N GLN A 248 0.60 -0.33 -6.27
CA GLN A 248 2.01 -0.57 -5.98
C GLN A 248 2.33 -2.07 -6.03
N PRO A 249 3.33 -2.57 -6.79
CA PRO A 249 3.48 -4.02 -7.02
C PRO A 249 3.90 -4.84 -5.81
N ARG A 250 4.39 -4.17 -4.75
CA ARG A 250 4.88 -4.83 -3.51
C ARG A 250 3.87 -4.79 -2.38
N THR A 251 3.20 -3.66 -2.22
CA THR A 251 2.19 -3.45 -1.17
C THR A 251 0.77 -3.67 -1.68
N HIS A 252 0.63 -3.79 -3.00
CA HIS A 252 -0.64 -3.86 -3.73
C HIS A 252 -1.66 -2.81 -3.28
N ARG A 253 -1.17 -1.61 -2.97
CA ARG A 253 -1.97 -0.48 -2.51
C ARG A 253 -2.30 0.43 -3.68
N LEU A 254 -3.54 0.92 -3.75
CA LEU A 254 -3.91 1.99 -4.67
C LEU A 254 -3.30 3.31 -4.20
N VAL A 255 -2.73 4.07 -5.11
CA VAL A 255 -2.16 5.40 -4.87
C VAL A 255 -2.54 6.31 -6.03
N THR A 256 -2.61 7.60 -5.77
CA THR A 256 -2.96 8.60 -6.79
C THR A 256 -1.72 9.15 -7.49
N GLN A 257 -1.87 9.42 -8.79
CA GLN A 257 -0.94 10.16 -9.61
C GLN A 257 -1.46 11.60 -9.69
N GLU A 258 -0.73 12.57 -9.13
CA GLU A 258 -0.97 13.97 -9.44
C GLU A 258 -0.55 14.21 -10.90
N LEU A 259 -1.52 14.47 -11.77
CA LEU A 259 -1.26 14.85 -13.16
C LEU A 259 -1.07 16.37 -13.23
N LYS A 260 0.08 16.85 -13.72
CA LYS A 260 0.22 18.21 -14.23
C LYS A 260 0.28 18.16 -15.75
N ILE A 261 -0.58 18.96 -16.40
CA ILE A 261 -0.44 19.29 -17.82
C ILE A 261 0.65 20.37 -17.91
N VAL A 262 1.73 20.06 -18.61
CA VAL A 262 2.69 21.07 -19.09
C VAL A 262 2.93 20.77 -20.57
N GLY A 263 2.54 21.69 -21.44
CA GLY A 263 2.77 21.75 -22.90
C GLY A 263 3.04 20.43 -23.64
N ASP A 264 2.08 19.98 -24.46
CA ASP A 264 2.19 18.97 -25.54
C ASP A 264 3.01 17.69 -25.27
N GLY A 265 3.14 17.25 -24.01
CA GLY A 265 3.71 15.94 -23.68
C GLY A 265 3.63 15.55 -22.21
N LEU A 266 3.47 14.24 -21.94
CA LEU A 266 3.54 13.65 -20.60
C LEU A 266 5.02 13.40 -20.23
N SER A 267 5.51 13.99 -19.14
CA SER A 267 6.81 13.64 -18.56
C SER A 267 6.68 13.31 -17.07
N ALA A 268 7.22 12.16 -16.64
CA ALA A 268 7.31 11.79 -15.24
C ALA A 268 8.47 12.53 -14.57
N GLN A 269 8.16 13.53 -13.74
CA GLN A 269 9.09 14.01 -12.72
C GLN A 269 8.36 14.00 -11.38
N THR A 270 8.90 13.24 -10.42
CA THR A 270 8.45 13.25 -9.04
C THR A 270 8.76 14.63 -8.46
N THR A 271 7.73 15.44 -8.21
CA THR A 271 7.91 16.74 -7.55
C THR A 271 8.41 16.50 -6.13
N ALA A 272 9.37 17.33 -5.69
CA ALA A 272 9.99 17.20 -4.37
C ALA A 272 8.96 17.19 -3.22
N SER A 273 7.85 17.92 -3.35
CA SER A 273 6.74 17.95 -2.39
C SER A 273 6.02 16.61 -2.19
N GLY A 274 6.11 15.69 -3.15
CA GLY A 274 5.49 14.35 -3.09
C GLY A 274 6.41 13.25 -2.56
N VAL A 275 7.62 13.60 -2.13
CA VAL A 275 8.62 12.66 -1.60
C VAL A 275 8.82 12.88 -0.11
N THR A 276 8.90 11.79 0.65
CA THR A 276 9.10 11.80 2.11
C THR A 276 10.35 11.02 2.51
N LEU A 277 11.25 11.69 3.22
CA LEU A 277 12.39 11.07 3.90
C LEU A 277 11.93 10.41 5.21
N LEU A 278 12.33 9.17 5.43
CA LEU A 278 12.18 8.42 6.68
C LEU A 278 13.55 8.26 7.34
N SER A 279 13.72 8.81 8.54
CA SER A 279 15.01 8.75 9.26
C SER A 279 14.84 8.64 10.78
N GLY A 280 15.92 8.45 11.53
CA GLY A 280 15.93 8.48 12.99
C GLY A 280 16.38 9.82 13.60
N GLY A 281 16.57 10.85 12.77
CA GLY A 281 16.99 12.19 13.18
C GLY A 281 18.35 12.27 13.88
N ALA A 282 19.23 11.27 13.73
CA ALA A 282 20.53 11.24 14.40
C ALA A 282 21.51 12.28 13.83
N ALA A 283 22.52 12.64 14.62
CA ALA A 283 23.65 13.44 14.15
C ALA A 283 24.35 12.79 12.95
N GLY A 284 24.99 13.59 12.11
CA GLY A 284 25.73 13.12 10.93
C GLY A 284 24.83 12.94 9.72
N THR A 285 24.77 11.72 9.19
CA THR A 285 24.12 11.43 7.89
C THR A 285 22.64 11.77 7.88
N GLU A 286 21.88 11.33 8.89
CA GLU A 286 20.43 11.54 8.95
C GLU A 286 20.07 13.04 9.03
N SER A 287 20.87 13.81 9.77
CA SER A 287 20.72 15.26 9.84
C SER A 287 21.00 15.95 8.50
N GLU A 288 21.99 15.50 7.73
CA GLU A 288 22.28 16.04 6.39
C GLU A 288 21.18 15.67 5.39
N PHE A 289 20.70 14.42 5.41
CA PHE A 289 19.56 14.01 4.59
C PHE A 289 18.33 14.87 4.90
N GLY A 290 18.05 15.12 6.17
CA GLY A 290 16.96 16.01 6.57
C GLY A 290 17.17 17.46 6.12
N ALA A 291 18.38 18.00 6.24
CA ALA A 291 18.67 19.37 5.79
C ALA A 291 18.47 19.53 4.27
N CYS A 292 18.83 18.51 3.50
CA CYS A 292 18.55 18.47 2.07
C CYS A 292 17.05 18.27 1.80
N ALA A 293 16.36 17.40 2.55
CA ALA A 293 14.91 17.24 2.43
C ALA A 293 14.17 18.58 2.61
N GLU A 294 14.51 19.32 3.67
CA GLU A 294 13.96 20.64 3.93
C GLU A 294 14.28 21.64 2.80
N ARG A 295 15.54 21.71 2.36
CA ARG A 295 15.96 22.66 1.31
C ARG A 295 15.25 22.43 -0.02
N TRP A 296 14.98 21.17 -0.40
CA TRP A 296 14.25 20.85 -1.63
C TRP A 296 12.73 20.76 -1.44
N GLY A 297 12.21 20.98 -0.23
CA GLY A 297 10.77 20.96 0.05
C GLY A 297 10.15 19.56 0.10
N LEU A 298 10.94 18.54 0.45
CA LEU A 298 10.45 17.19 0.71
C LEU A 298 9.74 17.12 2.06
N GLY A 299 8.82 16.17 2.18
CA GLY A 299 8.36 15.70 3.48
C GLY A 299 9.47 14.99 4.24
N GLU A 300 9.39 15.00 5.57
CA GLU A 300 10.30 14.24 6.42
C GLU A 300 9.57 13.69 7.63
N LEU A 301 9.95 12.50 8.06
CA LEU A 301 9.49 11.85 9.29
C LEU A 301 10.72 11.32 10.04
N ASN A 302 10.86 11.73 11.30
CA ASN A 302 12.00 11.38 12.14
C ASN A 302 11.54 10.53 13.33
N PHE A 303 11.78 9.21 13.28
CA PHE A 303 11.33 8.26 14.28
C PHE A 303 12.22 8.30 15.53
N THR A 304 11.61 8.53 16.68
CA THR A 304 12.27 8.60 18.00
C THR A 304 11.45 7.87 19.06
N PHE A 305 11.99 7.77 20.28
CA PHE A 305 11.31 7.15 21.42
C PHE A 305 11.80 7.77 22.74
N ALA A 306 11.08 7.52 23.82
CA ALA A 306 11.45 8.00 25.15
C ALA A 306 12.88 7.59 25.54
N GLY A 307 13.69 8.56 25.96
CA GLY A 307 15.11 8.33 26.32
C GLY A 307 16.11 8.41 25.16
N ARG A 308 15.67 8.78 23.94
CA ARG A 308 16.54 9.14 22.82
C ARG A 308 16.42 10.63 22.50
N THR A 309 17.56 11.29 22.34
CA THR A 309 17.63 12.70 21.94
C THR A 309 18.07 12.81 20.48
N PRO A 310 17.15 12.98 19.52
CA PRO A 310 17.51 13.19 18.12
C PRO A 310 18.12 14.59 17.92
N THR A 311 19.04 14.71 16.97
CA THR A 311 19.63 15.99 16.57
C THR A 311 18.67 16.79 15.71
N ARG A 312 17.90 16.12 14.86
CA ARG A 312 16.86 16.72 14.05
C ARG A 312 15.51 16.59 14.75
N THR A 313 14.84 17.72 15.01
CA THR A 313 13.59 17.79 15.81
C THR A 313 12.34 18.08 14.99
N ARG A 314 12.46 18.24 13.66
CA ARG A 314 11.31 18.41 12.76
C ARG A 314 10.58 17.09 12.55
N ASN A 315 9.25 17.15 12.51
CA ASN A 315 8.34 16.04 12.21
C ASN A 315 8.72 14.74 12.94
N LEU A 316 8.89 14.85 14.26
CA LEU A 316 9.21 13.70 15.11
C LEU A 316 8.01 12.77 15.22
N VAL A 317 8.25 11.48 14.99
CA VAL A 317 7.31 10.39 15.26
C VAL A 317 7.77 9.71 16.55
N TRP A 318 7.01 9.89 17.62
CA TRP A 318 7.32 9.30 18.93
C TRP A 318 6.73 7.91 19.03
N LEU A 319 7.58 6.89 18.97
CA LEU A 319 7.18 5.49 19.07
C LEU A 319 6.90 5.13 20.54
N SER A 320 5.70 4.64 20.79
CA SER A 320 5.28 3.98 22.03
C SER A 320 6.01 2.64 22.24
N GLU A 321 5.90 2.07 23.45
CA GLU A 321 6.44 0.73 23.73
C GLU A 321 5.85 -0.35 22.81
N GLN A 322 4.56 -0.23 22.48
CA GLN A 322 3.86 -1.17 21.62
C GLN A 322 4.31 -1.05 20.15
N GLU A 323 4.46 0.16 19.64
CA GLU A 323 5.01 0.38 18.29
C GLU A 323 6.47 -0.07 18.22
N LEU A 324 7.28 0.20 19.24
CA LEU A 324 8.65 -0.35 19.32
C LEU A 324 8.63 -1.88 19.30
N ALA A 325 7.67 -2.53 19.97
CA ALA A 325 7.54 -3.98 19.97
C ALA A 325 7.23 -4.57 18.58
N GLN A 326 6.56 -3.85 17.68
CA GLN A 326 6.35 -4.30 16.28
C GLN A 326 7.68 -4.45 15.52
N GLY A 327 8.66 -3.60 15.83
CA GLY A 327 10.02 -3.70 15.30
C GLY A 327 10.91 -4.69 16.05
N ALA A 328 10.36 -5.55 16.91
CA ALA A 328 11.14 -6.49 17.71
C ALA A 328 11.98 -7.40 16.82
N VAL A 329 13.25 -7.55 17.18
CA VAL A 329 14.21 -8.33 16.41
C VAL A 329 14.66 -9.53 17.22
N SER A 330 14.60 -10.72 16.61
CA SER A 330 15.14 -11.94 17.21
C SER A 330 16.66 -11.80 17.41
N PRO A 331 17.20 -11.99 18.63
CA PRO A 331 18.64 -11.97 18.88
C PRO A 331 19.40 -13.00 18.05
N VAL A 332 18.79 -14.17 17.83
CA VAL A 332 19.34 -15.25 16.98
C VAL A 332 19.47 -14.77 15.53
N TYR A 333 18.47 -14.04 15.03
CA TYR A 333 18.49 -13.47 13.69
C TYR A 333 19.56 -12.39 13.54
N LEU A 334 19.68 -11.48 14.52
CA LEU A 334 20.72 -10.45 14.52
C LEU A 334 22.12 -11.06 14.47
N GLN A 335 22.37 -12.12 15.26
CA GLN A 335 23.66 -12.78 15.29
C GLN A 335 23.97 -13.49 13.97
N ALA A 336 22.98 -14.17 13.37
CA ALA A 336 23.13 -14.88 12.11
C ALA A 336 23.42 -13.95 10.92
N HIS A 337 22.83 -12.75 10.89
CA HIS A 337 22.86 -11.87 9.71
C HIS A 337 23.83 -10.69 9.81
N MET A 338 24.22 -10.28 11.02
CA MET A 338 25.10 -9.13 11.22
C MET A 338 26.54 -9.54 11.57
N HIS A 339 26.81 -10.84 11.67
CA HIS A 339 28.13 -11.46 11.88
C HIS A 339 28.92 -10.85 13.07
N ARG A 340 28.20 -10.34 14.08
CA ARG A 340 28.77 -9.67 15.26
C ARG A 340 27.86 -9.76 16.47
N SER A 341 28.45 -9.66 17.65
CA SER A 341 27.71 -9.56 18.91
C SER A 341 27.31 -8.12 19.18
N TYR A 342 26.04 -7.91 19.50
CA TYR A 342 25.54 -6.63 19.98
C TYR A 342 25.57 -6.59 21.51
N PRO A 343 25.93 -5.46 22.14
CA PRO A 343 25.72 -5.27 23.56
C PRO A 343 24.23 -5.46 23.89
N ASP A 344 23.92 -6.29 24.88
CA ASP A 344 22.53 -6.45 25.35
C ASP A 344 22.12 -5.24 26.19
N SER A 345 21.86 -4.13 25.50
CA SER A 345 21.38 -2.89 26.10
C SER A 345 20.00 -2.55 25.59
N GLU A 346 19.13 -2.15 26.52
CA GLU A 346 17.76 -1.76 26.21
C GLU A 346 17.72 -0.64 25.16
N GLN A 347 18.64 0.33 25.26
CA GLN A 347 18.72 1.45 24.34
C GLN A 347 19.12 1.04 22.91
N LEU A 348 19.99 0.03 22.76
CA LEU A 348 20.33 -0.50 21.45
C LEU A 348 19.15 -1.27 20.86
N ARG A 349 18.48 -2.12 21.65
CA ARG A 349 17.27 -2.85 21.23
C ARG A 349 16.20 -1.89 20.71
N ARG A 350 15.90 -0.83 21.46
CA ARG A 350 14.93 0.21 21.07
C ARG A 350 15.37 0.99 19.83
N THR A 351 16.68 1.19 19.66
CA THR A 351 17.23 1.78 18.43
C THR A 351 16.98 0.89 17.21
N LEU A 352 17.26 -0.42 17.31
CA LEU A 352 17.01 -1.36 16.21
C LEU A 352 15.52 -1.46 15.87
N GLN A 353 14.65 -1.44 16.89
CA GLN A 353 13.20 -1.36 16.74
C GLN A 353 12.77 -0.09 16.00
N SER A 354 13.33 1.07 16.34
CA SER A 354 13.02 2.32 15.63
C SER A 354 13.52 2.34 14.18
N ILE A 355 14.62 1.64 13.87
CA ILE A 355 15.14 1.52 12.50
C ILE A 355 14.20 0.67 11.65
N TRP A 356 13.55 -0.34 12.22
CA TRP A 356 12.53 -1.12 11.53
C TRP A 356 11.43 -0.21 10.95
N HIS A 357 10.94 0.76 11.73
CA HIS A 357 9.91 1.72 11.29
C HIS A 357 10.37 2.65 10.16
N GLN A 358 11.65 3.04 10.17
CA GLN A 358 12.26 3.82 9.09
C GLN A 358 12.28 3.04 7.77
N VAL A 359 12.60 1.75 7.82
CA VAL A 359 12.77 0.92 6.63
C VAL A 359 11.46 0.29 6.17
N ASN A 360 10.54 -0.05 7.07
CA ASN A 360 9.35 -0.85 6.78
C ASN A 360 8.48 -0.22 5.67
N THR A 361 8.22 1.08 5.78
CA THR A 361 7.40 1.81 4.79
C THR A 361 8.23 2.51 3.69
N ALA A 362 9.56 2.34 3.68
CA ALA A 362 10.44 2.87 2.64
C ALA A 362 10.39 2.02 1.36
N GLY A 363 10.39 2.65 0.19
CA GLY A 363 10.53 1.96 -1.11
C GLY A 363 11.99 1.62 -1.44
N GLU A 364 12.93 2.44 -0.96
CA GLU A 364 14.37 2.28 -1.12
C GLU A 364 15.12 2.79 0.13
N VAL A 365 16.36 2.34 0.30
CA VAL A 365 17.22 2.66 1.45
C VAL A 365 18.52 3.28 0.93
N PHE A 366 18.79 4.51 1.35
CA PHE A 366 20.07 5.18 1.15
C PHE A 366 20.83 5.20 2.47
N ALA A 367 22.04 4.68 2.45
CA ALA A 367 22.91 4.62 3.61
C ALA A 367 24.27 5.24 3.33
N VAL A 368 24.81 6.01 4.28
CA VAL A 368 26.23 6.43 4.26
C VAL A 368 26.96 5.69 5.38
N GLY A 369 27.97 4.91 5.04
CA GLY A 369 28.62 4.02 5.99
C GLY A 369 29.95 3.44 5.51
N LEU A 370 30.30 2.29 6.08
CA LEU A 370 31.49 1.52 5.73
C LEU A 370 31.06 0.07 5.46
N ILE A 371 31.31 -0.42 4.25
CA ILE A 371 31.09 -1.82 3.88
C ILE A 371 32.27 -2.64 4.40
N GLN A 372 31.97 -3.61 5.25
CA GLN A 372 32.94 -4.47 5.89
C GLN A 372 33.35 -5.65 4.97
N PRO A 373 34.50 -6.30 5.23
CA PRO A 373 34.94 -7.46 4.45
C PRO A 373 33.93 -8.62 4.42
N ASP A 374 33.13 -8.77 5.48
CA ASP A 374 32.06 -9.76 5.61
C ASP A 374 30.75 -9.37 4.89
N GLN A 375 30.78 -8.32 4.06
CA GLN A 375 29.65 -7.75 3.31
C GLN A 375 28.58 -7.05 4.17
N THR A 376 28.78 -6.92 5.49
CA THR A 376 27.88 -6.12 6.34
C THR A 376 28.25 -4.64 6.29
N VAL A 377 27.35 -3.76 6.74
CA VAL A 377 27.65 -2.33 6.91
C VAL A 377 27.83 -2.01 8.39
N LYS A 378 28.85 -1.21 8.71
CA LYS A 378 29.22 -0.91 10.10
C LYS A 378 28.13 -0.13 10.84
N GLY A 379 27.88 -0.56 12.09
CA GLY A 379 27.06 0.17 13.07
C GLY A 379 25.54 0.00 12.89
N GLY A 380 24.74 0.87 13.51
CA GLY A 380 23.27 0.83 13.40
C GLY A 380 22.75 0.97 11.96
N THR A 381 23.50 1.69 11.11
CA THR A 381 23.29 1.77 9.66
C THR A 381 23.18 0.40 9.00
N GLY A 382 23.99 -0.56 9.44
CA GLY A 382 23.99 -1.91 8.89
C GLY A 382 22.69 -2.65 9.09
N TRP A 383 21.98 -2.35 10.18
CA TRP A 383 20.68 -2.97 10.42
C TRP A 383 19.62 -2.49 9.42
N ALA A 384 19.61 -1.20 9.10
CA ALA A 384 18.71 -0.65 8.08
C ALA A 384 19.00 -1.24 6.69
N VAL A 385 20.28 -1.37 6.35
CA VAL A 385 20.76 -2.01 5.11
C VAL A 385 20.36 -3.48 5.07
N GLU A 386 20.49 -4.21 6.17
CA GLU A 386 20.12 -5.64 6.25
C GLU A 386 18.61 -5.84 6.12
N LEU A 387 17.79 -5.01 6.77
CA LEU A 387 16.34 -5.01 6.58
C LEU A 387 15.96 -4.70 5.12
N GLY A 388 16.64 -3.74 4.51
CA GLY A 388 16.48 -3.42 3.09
C GLY A 388 16.78 -4.63 2.19
N ARG A 389 17.89 -5.35 2.45
CA ARG A 389 18.28 -6.57 1.73
C ARG A 389 17.27 -7.70 1.93
N LEU A 390 16.87 -7.96 3.19
CA LEU A 390 15.90 -9.00 3.55
C LEU A 390 14.56 -8.79 2.84
N TRP A 391 14.07 -7.55 2.80
CA TRP A 391 12.82 -7.19 2.14
C TRP A 391 12.98 -6.88 0.65
N LYS A 392 14.15 -7.21 0.07
CA LYS A 392 14.46 -7.03 -1.36
C LYS A 392 14.21 -5.60 -1.86
N LYS A 393 14.45 -4.61 -1.01
CA LYS A 393 14.36 -3.18 -1.34
C LYS A 393 15.59 -2.75 -2.15
N ALA A 394 15.45 -1.68 -2.92
CA ALA A 394 16.64 -1.06 -3.52
C ALA A 394 17.49 -0.48 -2.39
N VAL A 395 18.74 -0.92 -2.29
CA VAL A 395 19.67 -0.48 -1.24
C VAL A 395 20.89 0.12 -1.91
N HIS A 396 21.19 1.35 -1.50
CA HIS A 396 22.30 2.15 -2.01
C HIS A 396 23.17 2.57 -0.83
N VAL A 397 24.44 2.13 -0.83
CA VAL A 397 25.39 2.45 0.22
C VAL A 397 26.51 3.30 -0.35
N TYR A 398 26.68 4.51 0.17
CA TYR A 398 27.89 5.28 -0.05
C TYR A 398 28.94 4.85 0.97
N ASP A 399 29.99 4.21 0.50
CA ASP A 399 31.12 3.80 1.33
C ASP A 399 32.10 4.97 1.50
N GLN A 400 32.28 5.45 2.72
CA GLN A 400 33.13 6.61 2.99
C GLN A 400 34.64 6.32 2.83
N GLU A 401 35.10 5.08 2.98
CA GLU A 401 36.52 4.74 2.76
C GLU A 401 36.82 4.60 1.28
N ARG A 402 35.91 3.98 0.53
CA ARG A 402 36.05 3.75 -0.91
C ARG A 402 35.58 4.93 -1.78
N ARG A 403 34.87 5.89 -1.18
CA ARG A 403 34.34 7.12 -1.81
C ARG A 403 33.49 6.84 -3.06
N GLY A 404 32.54 5.91 -2.92
CA GLY A 404 31.67 5.52 -4.03
C GLY A 404 30.36 4.89 -3.59
N TRP A 405 29.39 4.86 -4.50
CA TRP A 405 28.09 4.21 -4.31
C TRP A 405 28.14 2.74 -4.69
N TYR A 406 27.47 1.92 -3.90
CA TYR A 406 27.36 0.48 -4.09
C TYR A 406 25.92 0.03 -3.90
N THR A 407 25.49 -0.91 -4.74
CA THR A 407 24.19 -1.58 -4.61
C THR A 407 24.36 -3.07 -4.37
N TRP A 408 23.36 -3.69 -3.75
CA TRP A 408 23.36 -5.12 -3.44
C TRP A 408 22.81 -5.95 -4.61
N GLN A 409 23.60 -6.89 -5.14
CA GLN A 409 23.18 -7.78 -6.23
C GLN A 409 23.23 -9.26 -5.80
N GLY A 410 22.33 -9.66 -4.91
CA GLY A 410 22.09 -11.07 -4.52
C GLY A 410 23.19 -11.70 -3.65
N ALA A 411 24.45 -11.63 -4.09
CA ALA A 411 25.60 -12.28 -3.46
C ALA A 411 26.69 -11.30 -2.99
N GLY A 412 26.63 -10.01 -3.36
CA GLY A 412 27.64 -9.04 -2.95
C GLY A 412 27.32 -7.60 -3.33
N TRP A 413 28.17 -6.70 -2.83
CA TRP A 413 28.15 -5.27 -3.18
C TRP A 413 28.83 -5.02 -4.53
N VAL A 414 28.12 -4.34 -5.43
CA VAL A 414 28.62 -3.94 -6.74
C VAL A 414 28.65 -2.42 -6.80
N ALA A 415 29.76 -1.85 -7.27
CA ALA A 415 29.86 -0.42 -7.50
C ALA A 415 28.82 0.02 -8.53
N GLU A 416 28.13 1.12 -8.27
CA GLU A 416 27.11 1.67 -9.17
C GLU A 416 27.42 3.12 -9.53
N ALA A 417 26.83 3.58 -10.64
CA ALA A 417 26.79 5.01 -10.93
C ALA A 417 26.01 5.73 -9.83
N PRO A 418 26.31 7.01 -9.54
CA PRO A 418 25.62 7.78 -8.51
C PRO A 418 24.08 7.66 -8.64
N PRO A 419 23.38 7.11 -7.63
CA PRO A 419 21.97 6.74 -7.73
C PRO A 419 21.06 7.97 -7.66
N MET A 420 19.77 7.79 -7.94
CA MET A 420 18.74 8.83 -7.79
C MET A 420 17.66 8.31 -6.87
N ILE A 421 17.05 9.21 -6.09
CA ILE A 421 15.86 8.93 -5.29
C ILE A 421 14.70 8.77 -6.27
N ARG A 422 14.09 7.58 -6.27
CA ARG A 422 12.97 7.21 -7.14
C ARG A 422 11.71 6.90 -6.35
N ALA A 423 11.83 6.49 -5.10
CA ALA A 423 10.70 6.17 -4.25
C ALA A 423 10.08 7.42 -3.61
N ARG A 424 8.75 7.49 -3.61
CA ARG A 424 8.01 8.54 -2.88
C ARG A 424 8.25 8.52 -1.37
N ARG A 425 8.57 7.37 -0.79
CA ARG A 425 9.02 7.26 0.60
C ARG A 425 10.32 6.50 0.59
N TRP A 426 11.37 7.04 1.19
CA TRP A 426 12.68 6.39 1.21
C TRP A 426 13.34 6.56 2.56
N CYS A 427 14.14 5.58 2.95
CA CYS A 427 14.88 5.62 4.21
C CYS A 427 16.26 6.23 3.97
N GLY A 428 16.57 7.31 4.68
CA GLY A 428 17.91 7.89 4.73
C GLY A 428 18.52 7.60 6.09
N THR A 429 19.60 6.81 6.14
CA THR A 429 20.29 6.45 7.38
C THR A 429 21.80 6.52 7.20
N GLY A 430 22.57 6.47 8.28
CA GLY A 430 24.02 6.44 8.14
C GLY A 430 24.80 6.70 9.40
N THR A 431 26.10 6.83 9.19
CA THR A 431 27.08 7.12 10.23
C THR A 431 26.78 8.45 10.94
N ARG A 432 27.07 8.47 12.25
CA ARG A 432 27.09 9.70 13.06
C ARG A 432 28.30 10.57 12.77
N SER A 433 29.38 9.97 12.26
CA SER A 433 30.61 10.64 11.86
C SER A 433 30.64 10.77 10.33
N LEU A 434 29.87 11.73 9.82
CA LEU A 434 29.78 12.03 8.39
C LEU A 434 30.99 12.88 7.97
N ALA A 435 31.79 12.36 7.03
CA ALA A 435 32.91 13.08 6.43
C ALA A 435 32.44 14.03 5.32
N ASP A 436 33.28 15.00 4.94
CA ASP A 436 32.91 16.03 3.95
C ASP A 436 32.54 15.45 2.58
N HIS A 437 33.24 14.42 2.12
CA HIS A 437 32.92 13.72 0.87
C HIS A 437 31.65 12.88 0.97
N GLY A 438 31.28 12.41 2.17
CA GLY A 438 29.97 11.78 2.41
C GLY A 438 28.85 12.81 2.39
N ARG A 439 29.07 13.98 2.98
CA ARG A 439 28.15 15.11 2.94
C ARG A 439 27.92 15.61 1.50
N ALA A 440 28.98 15.74 0.72
CA ALA A 440 28.90 16.09 -0.69
C ALA A 440 28.07 15.06 -1.48
N ALA A 441 28.32 13.76 -1.28
CA ALA A 441 27.56 12.70 -1.94
C ALA A 441 26.05 12.76 -1.63
N VAL A 442 25.66 13.13 -0.40
CA VAL A 442 24.25 13.35 -0.03
C VAL A 442 23.67 14.55 -0.79
N ARG A 443 24.37 15.67 -0.87
CA ARG A 443 23.89 16.86 -1.62
C ARG A 443 23.76 16.58 -3.10
N GLU A 444 24.76 15.93 -3.69
CA GLU A 444 24.75 15.52 -5.10
C GLU A 444 23.62 14.52 -5.40
N LEU A 445 23.26 13.65 -4.44
CA LEU A 445 22.09 12.79 -4.56
C LEU A 445 20.81 13.61 -4.72
N PHE A 446 20.61 14.66 -3.92
CA PHE A 446 19.44 15.53 -4.01
C PHE A 446 19.43 16.36 -5.29
N GLU A 447 20.56 16.98 -5.64
CA GLU A 447 20.70 17.76 -6.87
C GLU A 447 20.39 16.92 -8.11
N ARG A 448 20.89 15.69 -8.15
CA ARG A 448 20.61 14.76 -9.24
C ARG A 448 19.15 14.31 -9.26
N SER A 449 18.53 14.14 -8.10
CA SER A 449 17.15 13.64 -7.98
C SER A 449 16.09 14.71 -8.26
N PHE A 450 16.34 15.96 -7.88
CA PHE A 450 15.32 17.02 -7.86
C PHE A 450 15.75 18.31 -8.58
N GLY A 451 16.93 18.33 -9.19
CA GLY A 451 17.49 19.51 -9.82
C GLY A 451 18.26 20.42 -8.85
N PRO A 452 18.77 21.56 -9.33
CA PRO A 452 19.61 22.46 -8.53
C PRO A 452 18.87 22.93 -7.29
N ALA A 453 19.63 23.17 -6.21
CA ALA A 453 19.07 23.68 -4.96
C ALA A 453 18.22 24.95 -5.21
N PRO A 454 17.01 25.05 -4.64
CA PRO A 454 16.25 26.28 -4.66
C PRO A 454 17.11 27.44 -4.15
N ARG A 455 17.06 28.59 -4.84
CA ARG A 455 17.73 29.80 -4.35
C ARG A 455 16.94 30.31 -3.15
N ASP A 456 17.65 30.57 -2.05
CA ASP A 456 17.10 31.14 -0.82
C ASP A 456 16.34 32.46 -1.05
#